data_AF-A0A937W1K8-F1
#
_entry.id   AF-A0A937W1K8-F1
#
_cell.length_a   1.000
_cell.length_b   1.000
_cell.length_c   1.000
_cell.angle_alpha   90.00
_cell.angle_beta   90.00
_cell.angle_gamma   90.00
#
_symmetry.space_group_name_H-M   'P 1'
#
loop_
_entity.id
_entity.type
_entity.pdbx_description
1 polymer ?
#
loop_
_entity_poly.entity_id
_entity_poly.type
_entity_poly.pdbx_seq_one_letter_code
_entity_poly.pdbx_strand_id
1 'polypeptide(L)'
;MTSKTHGTHRWIEACFLAFLGCIVLLDAGPVIAFEIAPKWSVSAGTGSANAVTVGPGGDVYVTGHTVGATENYRTVRYTSTGTVVWSKTYNGPGSGTDIATAIAVDATGNVYVTGRSKGNGSELDYATIKYAPDGTQLWVARYNGPDSDDDEAVAIAIDATGNVYVTGESRPAGTGASAYATVKYDTNGNQLWAKRLSGGKASALAVDAAGNVYVTGTANGATTVKYNSSGTQL
;
A
#
# COMPACT_ATOMS: atom_id res chain seq x y z
N MET A 1 48.18 -9.40 60.57
CA MET A 1 49.18 -8.63 59.81
C MET A 1 48.63 -8.36 58.43
N THR A 2 48.69 -7.09 58.07
CA THR A 2 48.31 -6.41 56.83
C THR A 2 48.74 -7.08 55.54
N SER A 3 47.90 -7.00 54.50
CA SER A 3 48.29 -6.43 53.20
C SER A 3 47.08 -6.25 52.29
N LYS A 4 46.72 -4.99 52.02
CA LYS A 4 45.83 -4.55 50.93
C LYS A 4 46.61 -4.65 49.62
N THR A 5 45.95 -5.08 48.54
CA THR A 5 46.30 -4.62 47.19
C THR A 5 45.03 -4.25 46.43
N HIS A 6 45.00 -3.01 45.94
CA HIS A 6 44.02 -2.48 44.99
C HIS A 6 44.42 -2.88 43.57
N GLY A 7 43.46 -3.35 42.77
CA GLY A 7 43.64 -3.71 41.37
C GLY A 7 42.51 -3.15 40.51
N THR A 8 42.71 -1.91 40.06
CA THR A 8 42.26 -1.29 38.80
C THR A 8 40.93 -1.75 38.15
N HIS A 9 39.87 -0.97 38.39
CA HIS A 9 38.68 -0.93 37.54
C HIS A 9 39.04 -0.42 36.13
N ARG A 10 38.79 -1.23 35.10
CA ARG A 10 38.83 -0.80 33.70
C ARG A 10 37.45 -0.30 33.32
N TRP A 11 37.32 0.99 33.06
CA TRP A 11 36.13 1.61 32.48
C TRP A 11 36.06 1.22 31.00
N ILE A 12 34.98 0.55 30.60
CA ILE A 12 34.56 0.48 29.20
C ILE A 12 33.70 1.72 28.98
N GLU A 13 34.16 2.62 28.11
CA GLU A 13 33.36 3.75 27.62
C GLU A 13 32.17 3.20 26.82
N ALA A 14 30.99 3.22 27.44
CA ALA A 14 29.73 3.09 26.72
C ALA A 14 29.31 4.49 26.28
N CYS A 15 29.48 4.78 24.99
CA CYS A 15 28.97 6.00 24.37
C CYS A 15 27.44 5.89 24.27
N PHE A 16 26.71 6.43 25.24
CA PHE A 16 25.24 6.55 25.19
C PHE A 16 24.89 7.99 24.84
N LEU A 17 24.31 8.20 23.66
CA LEU A 17 23.68 9.48 23.29
C LEU A 17 22.23 9.50 23.80
N ALA A 18 21.92 10.61 24.47
CA ALA A 18 20.74 10.92 25.28
C ALA A 18 19.35 10.76 24.65
N PHE A 19 18.36 10.46 25.50
CA PHE A 19 17.08 11.18 25.53
C PHE A 19 16.70 11.51 26.99
N LEU A 20 16.22 12.74 27.21
CA LEU A 20 15.93 13.36 28.50
C LEU A 20 14.90 12.60 29.34
N GLY A 21 15.23 12.38 30.61
CA GLY A 21 14.29 12.01 31.67
C GLY A 21 15.02 11.89 32.99
N CYS A 22 15.05 12.97 33.77
CA CYS A 22 15.58 12.96 35.13
C CYS A 22 14.79 11.96 35.98
N ILE A 23 15.44 10.89 36.43
CA ILE A 23 14.92 9.98 37.45
C ILE A 23 15.90 10.05 38.63
N VAL A 24 15.42 10.57 39.75
CA VAL A 24 16.07 10.41 41.05
C VAL A 24 15.70 9.01 41.54
N LEU A 25 16.65 8.08 41.52
CA LEU A 25 16.49 6.74 42.11
C LEU A 25 17.01 6.76 43.54
N LEU A 26 16.10 6.65 44.50
CA LEU A 26 16.38 5.98 45.77
C LEU A 26 15.88 4.54 45.61
N ASP A 27 16.80 3.61 45.91
CA ASP A 27 16.68 2.16 45.94
C ASP A 27 17.03 1.40 44.65
N ALA A 28 18.14 0.64 44.74
CA ALA A 28 18.84 -0.02 43.64
C ALA A 28 18.41 -1.50 43.56
N GLY A 29 17.26 -1.74 42.91
CA GLY A 29 16.94 -3.03 42.30
C GLY A 29 17.28 -3.01 40.80
N PRO A 30 17.70 -4.13 40.18
CA PRO A 30 17.93 -4.17 38.75
C PRO A 30 16.59 -3.98 38.01
N VAL A 31 16.38 -2.78 37.47
CA VAL A 31 15.33 -2.53 36.49
C VAL A 31 15.78 -3.15 35.18
N ILE A 32 15.18 -4.27 34.81
CA ILE A 32 15.36 -4.86 33.48
C ILE A 32 14.63 -3.93 32.51
N ALA A 33 15.34 -2.96 31.94
CA ALA A 33 14.80 -2.14 30.86
C ALA A 33 14.52 -3.04 29.66
N PHE A 34 13.25 -3.36 29.41
CA PHE A 34 12.83 -4.04 28.19
C PHE A 34 12.77 -2.98 27.08
N GLU A 35 13.86 -2.78 26.37
CA GLU A 35 13.85 -1.93 25.18
C GLU A 35 13.04 -2.61 24.07
N ILE A 36 11.88 -2.06 23.73
CA ILE A 36 11.14 -2.43 22.52
C ILE A 36 11.84 -1.74 21.34
N ALA A 37 12.98 -2.27 20.91
CA ALA A 37 13.66 -1.80 19.71
C ALA A 37 12.97 -2.37 18.45
N PRO A 38 12.86 -1.59 17.35
CA PRO A 38 12.37 -2.12 16.08
C PRO A 38 13.29 -3.25 15.59
N LYS A 39 12.71 -4.35 15.11
CA LYS A 39 13.47 -5.50 14.58
C LYS A 39 14.35 -5.11 13.39
N TRP A 40 13.90 -4.15 12.58
CA TRP A 40 14.69 -3.52 11.53
C TRP A 40 14.06 -2.17 11.14
N SER A 41 14.87 -1.30 10.54
CA SER A 41 14.45 -0.05 9.91
C SER A 41 15.27 0.15 8.64
N VAL A 42 14.60 0.33 7.50
CA VAL A 42 15.25 0.47 6.19
C VAL A 42 14.56 1.58 5.40
N SER A 43 15.36 2.46 4.80
CA SER A 43 14.89 3.44 3.82
C SER A 43 15.30 3.01 2.43
N ALA A 44 14.32 2.81 1.54
CA ALA A 44 14.54 2.36 0.16
C ALA A 44 14.37 3.51 -0.84
N GLY A 45 14.91 4.70 -0.53
CA GLY A 45 14.89 5.88 -1.42
C GLY A 45 14.02 7.03 -0.91
N THR A 46 13.96 8.11 -1.68
CA THR A 46 13.11 9.27 -1.40
C THR A 46 11.70 9.04 -1.96
N GLY A 47 10.68 9.35 -1.17
CA GLY A 47 9.30 9.02 -1.51
C GLY A 47 8.40 8.98 -0.29
N SER A 48 7.12 8.74 -0.53
CA SER A 48 6.12 8.46 0.51
C SER A 48 5.62 7.04 0.36
N ALA A 49 5.48 6.32 1.48
CA ALA A 49 4.83 5.01 1.53
C ALA A 49 3.34 5.20 1.87
N ASN A 50 2.46 4.63 1.06
CA ASN A 50 1.01 4.80 1.19
C ASN A 50 0.33 3.52 1.68
N ALA A 51 0.85 2.34 1.31
CA ALA A 51 0.29 1.07 1.74
C ALA A 51 1.38 0.00 1.92
N VAL A 52 1.11 -0.95 2.82
CA VAL A 52 1.96 -2.09 3.13
C VAL A 52 1.13 -3.36 3.23
N THR A 53 1.70 -4.48 2.80
CA THR A 53 1.13 -5.80 3.03
C THR A 53 2.23 -6.83 3.30
N VAL A 54 1.86 -7.93 3.95
CA VAL A 54 2.75 -9.06 4.23
C VAL A 54 2.34 -10.22 3.34
N GLY A 55 3.30 -10.74 2.56
CA GLY A 55 3.09 -11.85 1.67
C GLY A 55 3.62 -13.18 2.21
N PRO A 56 3.71 -14.20 1.34
CA PRO A 56 4.27 -15.51 1.68
C PRO A 56 5.70 -15.40 2.26
N GLY A 57 6.02 -16.25 3.26
CA GLY A 57 7.33 -16.27 3.90
C GLY A 57 7.60 -15.10 4.86
N GLY A 58 6.62 -14.22 5.09
CA GLY A 58 6.77 -13.05 5.95
C GLY A 58 7.43 -11.86 5.25
N ASP A 59 7.58 -11.93 3.92
CA ASP A 59 8.09 -10.81 3.14
C ASP A 59 7.12 -9.63 3.17
N VAL A 60 7.69 -8.43 3.21
CA VAL A 60 6.94 -7.18 3.36
C VAL A 60 6.96 -6.43 2.03
N TYR A 61 5.81 -5.98 1.58
CA TYR A 61 5.65 -5.26 0.32
C TYR A 61 5.08 -3.89 0.63
N VAL A 62 5.76 -2.84 0.18
CA VAL A 62 5.38 -1.44 0.41
C VAL A 62 5.19 -0.77 -0.92
N THR A 63 4.10 -0.02 -1.08
CA THR A 63 3.86 0.82 -2.25
C THR A 63 3.59 2.27 -1.87
N GLY A 64 3.84 3.17 -2.82
CA GLY A 64 3.60 4.60 -2.68
C GLY A 64 4.14 5.32 -3.91
N HIS A 65 4.85 6.42 -3.72
CA HIS A 65 5.36 7.22 -4.84
C HIS A 65 6.73 7.84 -4.55
N THR A 66 7.48 8.12 -5.62
CA THR A 66 8.70 8.93 -5.58
C THR A 66 8.36 10.41 -5.40
N VAL A 67 9.27 11.18 -4.80
CA VAL A 67 9.18 12.65 -4.77
C VAL A 67 10.00 13.28 -5.91
N GLY A 68 9.53 14.38 -6.49
CA GLY A 68 10.24 15.10 -7.56
C GLY A 68 9.30 15.94 -8.43
N ALA A 69 9.80 16.39 -9.60
CA ALA A 69 9.00 17.16 -10.56
C ALA A 69 7.83 16.36 -11.14
N THR A 70 7.96 15.04 -11.20
CA THR A 70 6.90 14.08 -11.52
C THR A 70 6.96 12.94 -10.50
N GLU A 71 5.85 12.68 -9.83
CA GLU A 71 5.73 11.56 -8.88
C GLU A 71 5.41 10.29 -9.65
N ASN A 72 6.08 9.19 -9.34
CA ASN A 72 5.90 7.90 -10.00
C ASN A 72 5.58 6.84 -8.95
N TYR A 73 4.83 5.80 -9.30
CA TYR A 73 4.58 4.68 -8.40
C TYR A 73 5.91 4.10 -7.97
N ARG A 74 6.05 3.76 -6.70
CA ARG A 74 7.19 2.99 -6.20
C ARG A 74 6.69 1.82 -5.38
N THR A 75 7.13 0.62 -5.74
CA THR A 75 6.82 -0.61 -5.00
C THR A 75 8.11 -1.32 -4.63
N VAL A 76 8.25 -1.70 -3.36
CA VAL A 76 9.45 -2.33 -2.81
C VAL A 76 9.06 -3.61 -2.08
N ARG A 77 9.78 -4.70 -2.36
CA ARG A 77 9.71 -5.94 -1.58
C ARG A 77 10.91 -6.02 -0.64
N TYR A 78 10.65 -6.36 0.60
CA TYR A 78 11.63 -6.69 1.62
C TYR A 78 11.45 -8.14 2.03
N THR A 79 12.55 -8.80 2.34
CA THR A 79 12.54 -10.04 3.13
C THR A 79 11.92 -9.78 4.51
N SER A 80 11.53 -10.84 5.21
CA SER A 80 11.05 -10.75 6.61
C SER A 80 12.04 -10.11 7.60
N THR A 81 13.33 -10.05 7.24
CA THR A 81 14.40 -9.40 8.02
C THR A 81 14.72 -7.97 7.57
N GLY A 82 13.96 -7.40 6.64
CA GLY A 82 14.10 -6.01 6.19
C GLY A 82 15.07 -5.80 5.03
N THR A 83 15.71 -6.85 4.49
CA THR A 83 16.57 -6.72 3.30
C THR A 83 15.72 -6.45 2.05
N VAL A 84 16.05 -5.42 1.26
CA VAL A 84 15.38 -5.14 -0.02
C VAL A 84 15.68 -6.25 -1.02
N VAL A 85 14.63 -6.88 -1.56
CA VAL A 85 14.73 -7.89 -2.62
C VAL A 85 14.69 -7.21 -3.99
N TRP A 86 13.73 -6.31 -4.20
CA TRP A 86 13.63 -5.49 -5.40
C TRP A 86 12.87 -4.19 -5.12
N SER A 87 13.07 -3.21 -5.99
CA SER A 87 12.33 -1.95 -6.05
C SER A 87 11.92 -1.68 -7.49
N LYS A 88 10.65 -1.34 -7.72
CA LYS A 88 10.10 -1.05 -9.05
C LYS A 88 9.45 0.32 -9.05
N THR A 89 9.64 1.01 -10.16
CA THR A 89 9.02 2.30 -10.43
C THR A 89 8.14 2.17 -11.66
N TYR A 90 6.95 2.74 -11.62
CA TYR A 90 6.08 2.84 -12.79
C TYR A 90 5.72 4.31 -13.04
N ASN A 91 5.99 4.75 -14.28
CA ASN A 91 5.65 6.06 -14.83
C ASN A 91 4.52 5.87 -15.83
N GLY A 92 3.40 6.54 -15.61
CA GLY A 92 2.22 6.47 -16.44
C GLY A 92 2.44 7.04 -17.85
N PRO A 93 1.54 6.73 -18.79
CA PRO A 93 1.68 7.15 -20.19
C PRO A 93 1.58 8.67 -20.37
N GLY A 94 0.93 9.39 -19.45
CA GLY A 94 0.83 10.85 -19.49
C GLY A 94 2.05 11.59 -18.95
N SER A 95 3.06 10.89 -18.41
CA SER A 95 4.26 11.48 -17.80
C SER A 95 3.96 12.57 -16.75
N GLY A 96 2.84 12.42 -16.02
CA GLY A 96 2.39 13.32 -14.98
C GLY A 96 2.54 12.72 -13.58
N THR A 97 1.65 13.08 -12.66
CA THR A 97 1.63 12.52 -11.30
C THR A 97 1.02 11.10 -11.32
N ASP A 98 1.79 10.15 -10.80
CA ASP A 98 1.35 8.78 -10.53
C ASP A 98 1.58 8.44 -9.06
N ILE A 99 0.49 8.17 -8.33
CA ILE A 99 0.53 7.80 -6.92
C ILE A 99 -0.17 6.44 -6.70
N ALA A 100 0.59 5.45 -6.22
CA ALA A 100 0.02 4.19 -5.76
C ALA A 100 -0.62 4.37 -4.38
N THR A 101 -1.81 3.81 -4.19
CA THR A 101 -2.62 3.98 -2.97
C THR A 101 -2.88 2.67 -2.25
N ALA A 102 -2.90 1.54 -2.96
CA ALA A 102 -3.17 0.24 -2.37
C ALA A 102 -2.35 -0.89 -3.02
N ILE A 103 -2.12 -1.95 -2.24
CA ILE A 103 -1.35 -3.13 -2.62
C ILE A 103 -1.99 -4.41 -2.08
N ALA A 104 -1.98 -5.48 -2.86
CA ALA A 104 -2.35 -6.83 -2.46
C ALA A 104 -1.31 -7.84 -3.00
N VAL A 105 -1.17 -8.97 -2.32
CA VAL A 105 -0.25 -10.06 -2.71
C VAL A 105 -1.01 -11.37 -2.67
N ASP A 106 -0.90 -12.19 -3.72
CA ASP A 106 -1.52 -13.50 -3.75
C ASP A 106 -0.67 -14.58 -3.05
N ALA A 107 -1.24 -15.77 -2.89
CA ALA A 107 -0.56 -16.89 -2.22
C ALA A 107 0.71 -17.38 -2.95
N THR A 108 0.86 -17.06 -4.24
CA THR A 108 2.05 -17.39 -5.05
C THR A 108 3.11 -16.30 -5.03
N GLY A 109 2.82 -15.15 -4.38
CA GLY A 109 3.71 -14.01 -4.27
C GLY A 109 3.61 -13.02 -5.43
N ASN A 110 2.60 -13.10 -6.31
CA ASN A 110 2.37 -12.03 -7.27
C ASN A 110 1.85 -10.80 -6.53
N VAL A 111 2.32 -9.64 -6.94
CA VAL A 111 2.02 -8.35 -6.30
C VAL A 111 1.12 -7.55 -7.20
N TYR A 112 0.07 -6.96 -6.64
CA TYR A 112 -0.92 -6.17 -7.35
C TYR A 112 -0.99 -4.79 -6.70
N VAL A 113 -0.77 -3.75 -7.49
CA VAL A 113 -0.69 -2.37 -7.01
C VAL A 113 -1.69 -1.54 -7.78
N THR A 114 -2.42 -0.67 -7.10
CA THR A 114 -3.32 0.28 -7.76
C THR A 114 -3.18 1.69 -7.21
N GLY A 115 -3.65 2.67 -7.96
CA GLY A 115 -3.78 4.06 -7.54
C GLY A 115 -4.25 4.95 -8.69
N ARG A 116 -3.84 6.21 -8.66
CA ARG A 116 -4.14 7.23 -9.68
C ARG A 116 -2.92 7.53 -10.54
N SER A 117 -3.08 7.67 -11.86
CA SER A 117 -1.98 7.85 -12.80
C SER A 117 -2.40 8.71 -13.98
N LYS A 118 -1.60 9.70 -14.36
CA LYS A 118 -1.93 10.61 -15.48
C LYS A 118 -2.03 9.83 -16.80
N GLY A 119 -3.19 9.95 -17.46
CA GLY A 119 -3.44 9.34 -18.76
C GLY A 119 -2.89 10.16 -19.94
N ASN A 120 -2.85 9.53 -21.11
CA ASN A 120 -2.52 10.22 -22.35
C ASN A 120 -3.81 10.75 -22.99
N GLY A 121 -4.07 12.04 -22.82
CA GLY A 121 -5.32 12.67 -23.30
C GLY A 121 -6.51 12.56 -22.33
N SER A 122 -6.28 12.07 -21.10
CA SER A 122 -7.22 12.14 -19.97
C SER A 122 -6.55 12.76 -18.73
N GLU A 123 -7.34 12.99 -17.69
CA GLU A 123 -6.81 13.37 -16.38
C GLU A 123 -6.19 12.17 -15.65
N LEU A 124 -6.39 12.05 -14.33
CA LEU A 124 -5.94 10.88 -13.60
C LEU A 124 -6.85 9.70 -13.95
N ASP A 125 -6.27 8.56 -14.32
CA ASP A 125 -7.02 7.30 -14.46
C ASP A 125 -6.61 6.35 -13.33
N TYR A 126 -7.40 5.30 -13.12
CA TYR A 126 -6.90 4.14 -12.37
C TYR A 126 -5.75 3.52 -13.15
N ALA A 127 -4.66 3.19 -12.46
CA ALA A 127 -3.65 2.28 -12.99
C ALA A 127 -3.45 1.14 -12.00
N THR A 128 -3.61 -0.08 -12.49
CA THR A 128 -3.41 -1.32 -11.75
C THR A 128 -2.29 -2.12 -12.41
N ILE A 129 -1.31 -2.54 -11.63
CA ILE A 129 -0.11 -3.22 -12.11
C ILE A 129 0.02 -4.55 -11.39
N LYS A 130 0.35 -5.60 -12.14
CA LYS A 130 0.76 -6.89 -11.58
C LYS A 130 2.25 -7.11 -11.78
N TYR A 131 2.94 -7.48 -10.71
CA TYR A 131 4.31 -7.97 -10.74
C TYR A 131 4.38 -9.44 -10.36
N ALA A 132 5.24 -10.19 -11.02
CA ALA A 132 5.67 -11.52 -10.60
C ALA A 132 6.49 -11.43 -9.28
N PRO A 133 6.72 -12.55 -8.58
CA PRO A 133 7.46 -12.52 -7.30
C PRO A 133 8.87 -11.93 -7.42
N ASP A 134 9.53 -12.06 -8.57
CA ASP A 134 10.84 -11.49 -8.88
C ASP A 134 10.81 -9.99 -9.23
N GLY A 135 9.62 -9.38 -9.25
CA GLY A 135 9.39 -7.97 -9.60
C GLY A 135 9.26 -7.73 -11.11
N THR A 136 9.20 -8.76 -11.95
CA THR A 136 8.89 -8.62 -13.38
C THR A 136 7.47 -8.13 -13.54
N GLN A 137 7.26 -7.03 -14.29
CA GLN A 137 5.92 -6.54 -14.59
C GLN A 137 5.22 -7.50 -15.55
N LEU A 138 4.07 -8.04 -15.15
CA LEU A 138 3.28 -8.98 -15.95
C LEU A 138 2.25 -8.25 -16.80
N TRP A 139 1.56 -7.27 -16.23
CA TRP A 139 0.60 -6.43 -16.95
C TRP A 139 0.33 -5.10 -16.24
N VAL A 140 -0.23 -4.17 -17.02
CA VAL A 140 -0.81 -2.90 -16.54
C VAL A 140 -2.20 -2.80 -17.13
N ALA A 141 -3.20 -2.58 -16.28
CA ALA A 141 -4.57 -2.30 -16.67
C ALA A 141 -4.93 -0.89 -16.22
N ARG A 142 -5.70 -0.18 -17.06
CA ARG A 142 -6.17 1.17 -16.75
C ARG A 142 -7.68 1.24 -16.85
N TYR A 143 -8.29 2.03 -15.98
CA TYR A 143 -9.70 2.41 -16.09
C TYR A 143 -9.79 3.92 -16.16
N ASN A 144 -10.23 4.42 -17.31
CA ASN A 144 -10.61 5.80 -17.57
C ASN A 144 -12.15 5.84 -17.59
N GLY A 145 -12.72 6.61 -16.69
CA GLY A 145 -14.15 6.86 -16.58
C GLY A 145 -14.71 7.48 -17.86
N PRO A 146 -16.04 7.44 -18.04
CA PRO A 146 -16.68 7.88 -19.28
C PRO A 146 -16.47 9.38 -19.59
N ASP A 147 -16.13 10.17 -18.58
CA ASP A 147 -15.98 11.62 -18.67
C ASP A 147 -14.51 12.05 -18.81
N SER A 148 -13.54 11.13 -18.73
CA SER A 148 -12.09 11.40 -18.81
C SER A 148 -11.56 12.44 -17.81
N ASP A 149 -12.29 12.62 -16.71
CA ASP A 149 -11.92 13.41 -15.54
C ASP A 149 -11.24 12.50 -14.49
N ASP A 150 -10.85 13.05 -13.35
CA ASP A 150 -10.11 12.34 -12.32
C ASP A 150 -10.81 11.06 -11.83
N ASP A 151 -10.13 9.93 -12.03
CA ASP A 151 -10.40 8.64 -11.45
C ASP A 151 -9.24 8.25 -10.51
N GLU A 152 -9.55 8.14 -9.22
CA GLU A 152 -8.58 7.81 -8.18
C GLU A 152 -8.91 6.49 -7.47
N ALA A 153 -8.17 5.42 -7.77
CA ALA A 153 -8.33 4.14 -7.09
C ALA A 153 -7.85 4.22 -5.63
N VAL A 154 -8.56 3.57 -4.70
CA VAL A 154 -8.26 3.60 -3.26
C VAL A 154 -8.12 2.22 -2.63
N ALA A 155 -8.73 1.18 -3.21
CA ALA A 155 -8.66 -0.18 -2.66
C ALA A 155 -8.58 -1.23 -3.76
N ILE A 156 -7.95 -2.35 -3.43
CA ILE A 156 -7.77 -3.52 -4.29
C ILE A 156 -7.98 -4.80 -3.47
N ALA A 157 -8.61 -5.80 -4.07
CA ALA A 157 -8.64 -7.17 -3.54
C ALA A 157 -8.56 -8.19 -4.68
N ILE A 158 -8.19 -9.42 -4.33
CA ILE A 158 -7.98 -10.53 -5.26
C ILE A 158 -8.83 -11.70 -4.77
N ASP A 159 -9.58 -12.34 -5.66
CA ASP A 159 -10.31 -13.56 -5.31
C ASP A 159 -9.41 -14.81 -5.40
N ALA A 160 -9.92 -15.95 -4.92
CA ALA A 160 -9.20 -17.22 -4.94
C ALA A 160 -8.85 -17.73 -6.36
N THR A 161 -9.50 -17.19 -7.40
CA THR A 161 -9.21 -17.53 -8.81
C THR A 161 -8.23 -16.56 -9.46
N GLY A 162 -7.79 -15.52 -8.72
CA GLY A 162 -6.83 -14.53 -9.19
C GLY A 162 -7.44 -13.36 -9.95
N ASN A 163 -8.77 -13.20 -9.95
CA ASN A 163 -9.38 -11.98 -10.49
C ASN A 163 -9.13 -10.82 -9.52
N VAL A 164 -8.96 -9.64 -10.08
CA VAL A 164 -8.61 -8.43 -9.34
C VAL A 164 -9.80 -7.49 -9.34
N TYR A 165 -10.11 -6.93 -8.18
CA TYR A 165 -11.19 -5.98 -7.99
C TYR A 165 -10.60 -4.68 -7.46
N VAL A 166 -10.92 -3.57 -8.10
CA VAL A 166 -10.40 -2.24 -7.76
C VAL A 166 -11.56 -1.28 -7.59
N THR A 167 -11.52 -0.42 -6.58
CA THR A 167 -12.53 0.64 -6.41
C THR A 167 -11.90 1.96 -6.03
N GLY A 168 -12.60 3.05 -6.32
CA GLY A 168 -12.19 4.40 -5.95
C GLY A 168 -13.13 5.47 -6.49
N GLU A 169 -12.72 6.73 -6.40
CA GLU A 169 -13.47 7.86 -6.96
C GLU A 169 -13.40 7.83 -8.50
N SER A 170 -14.48 8.23 -9.18
CA SER A 170 -14.54 8.35 -10.64
C SER A 170 -15.42 9.54 -11.01
N ARG A 171 -14.80 10.73 -11.14
CA ARG A 171 -15.52 12.02 -11.13
C ARG A 171 -16.30 12.25 -12.44
N PRO A 172 -17.55 12.73 -12.37
CA PRO A 172 -18.25 13.22 -13.54
C PRO A 172 -17.84 14.66 -13.88
N ALA A 173 -17.38 14.86 -15.12
CA ALA A 173 -16.87 16.15 -15.57
C ALA A 173 -17.88 17.29 -15.42
N GLY A 174 -17.43 18.44 -14.91
CA GLY A 174 -18.17 19.69 -14.92
C GLY A 174 -19.42 19.74 -14.02
N THR A 175 -19.68 18.72 -13.21
CA THR A 175 -20.88 18.66 -12.34
C THR A 175 -20.60 18.98 -10.87
N GLY A 176 -19.34 18.83 -10.43
CA GLY A 176 -18.97 18.85 -9.01
C GLY A 176 -19.56 17.69 -8.20
N ALA A 177 -20.27 16.75 -8.85
CA ALA A 177 -20.83 15.58 -8.20
C ALA A 177 -19.73 14.56 -7.89
N SER A 178 -19.93 13.75 -6.86
CA SER A 178 -19.06 12.60 -6.58
C SER A 178 -19.66 11.33 -7.19
N ALA A 179 -18.82 10.48 -7.75
CA ALA A 179 -19.16 9.12 -8.12
C ALA A 179 -17.95 8.22 -7.84
N TYR A 180 -18.21 6.92 -7.74
CA TYR A 180 -17.15 5.92 -7.60
C TYR A 180 -17.36 4.80 -8.61
N ALA A 181 -16.25 4.16 -8.97
CA ALA A 181 -16.25 2.99 -9.83
C ALA A 181 -15.68 1.78 -9.09
N THR A 182 -16.17 0.61 -9.48
CA THR A 182 -15.60 -0.69 -9.14
C THR A 182 -15.35 -1.45 -10.43
N VAL A 183 -14.13 -1.94 -10.61
CA VAL A 183 -13.67 -2.60 -11.83
C VAL A 183 -13.15 -3.99 -11.48
N LYS A 184 -13.49 -4.98 -12.29
CA LYS A 184 -12.95 -6.33 -12.22
C LYS A 184 -12.05 -6.61 -13.41
N TYR A 185 -10.86 -7.14 -13.14
CA TYR A 185 -9.93 -7.67 -14.14
C TYR A 185 -9.76 -9.18 -13.98
N ASP A 186 -9.53 -9.87 -15.10
CA ASP A 186 -9.09 -11.27 -15.09
C ASP A 186 -7.60 -11.41 -14.70
N THR A 187 -7.09 -12.64 -14.67
CA THR A 187 -5.69 -12.93 -14.30
C THR A 187 -4.65 -12.32 -15.25
N ASN A 188 -5.07 -11.97 -16.47
CA ASN A 188 -4.23 -11.38 -17.52
C ASN A 188 -4.37 -9.85 -17.60
N GLY A 189 -5.19 -9.24 -16.73
CA GLY A 189 -5.43 -7.80 -16.70
C GLY A 189 -6.52 -7.32 -17.65
N ASN A 190 -7.30 -8.22 -18.26
CA ASN A 190 -8.43 -7.83 -19.11
C ASN A 190 -9.60 -7.38 -18.23
N GLN A 191 -10.21 -6.24 -18.54
CA GLN A 191 -11.40 -5.77 -17.84
C GLN A 191 -12.60 -6.69 -18.16
N LEU A 192 -13.16 -7.32 -17.13
CA LEU A 192 -14.36 -8.15 -17.24
C LEU A 192 -15.62 -7.32 -17.07
N TRP A 193 -15.61 -6.37 -16.13
CA TRP A 193 -16.69 -5.40 -15.97
C TRP A 193 -16.23 -4.17 -15.20
N ALA A 194 -16.95 -3.07 -15.39
CA ALA A 194 -16.92 -1.89 -14.53
C ALA A 194 -18.35 -1.55 -14.09
N LYS A 195 -18.50 -1.03 -12.87
CA LYS A 195 -19.76 -0.56 -12.29
C LYS A 195 -19.52 0.80 -11.63
N ARG A 196 -20.33 1.78 -11.98
CA ARG A 196 -20.24 3.16 -11.47
C ARG A 196 -21.48 3.48 -10.67
N LEU A 197 -21.32 4.18 -9.55
CA LEU A 197 -22.42 4.69 -8.74
C LEU A 197 -22.23 6.17 -8.50
N SER A 198 -23.31 6.90 -8.77
CA SER A 198 -23.38 8.33 -8.53
C SER A 198 -23.64 8.62 -7.05
N GLY A 199 -23.23 9.80 -6.61
CA GLY A 199 -23.58 10.35 -5.31
C GLY A 199 -22.70 9.88 -4.17
N GLY A 200 -21.42 9.59 -4.38
CA GLY A 200 -20.57 9.08 -3.30
C GLY A 200 -19.10 8.83 -3.63
N LYS A 201 -18.36 8.35 -2.62
CA LYS A 201 -16.96 7.91 -2.73
C LYS A 201 -16.81 6.53 -2.10
N ALA A 202 -16.14 5.61 -2.79
CA ALA A 202 -15.73 4.34 -2.20
C ALA A 202 -14.53 4.55 -1.26
N SER A 203 -14.42 3.72 -0.22
CA SER A 203 -13.34 3.79 0.76
C SER A 203 -12.62 2.45 0.95
N ALA A 204 -13.34 1.33 0.80
CA ALA A 204 -12.76 0.00 0.88
C ALA A 204 -13.58 -1.01 0.09
N LEU A 205 -12.98 -2.15 -0.23
CA LEU A 205 -13.66 -3.30 -0.78
C LEU A 205 -13.16 -4.59 -0.14
N ALA A 206 -14.03 -5.61 -0.10
CA ALA A 206 -13.70 -6.97 0.29
C ALA A 206 -14.36 -7.96 -0.66
N VAL A 207 -13.77 -9.15 -0.81
CA VAL A 207 -14.29 -10.21 -1.68
C VAL A 207 -14.45 -11.50 -0.88
N ASP A 208 -15.59 -12.17 -1.02
CA ASP A 208 -15.84 -13.46 -0.38
C ASP A 208 -15.39 -14.66 -1.23
N ALA A 209 -15.43 -15.86 -0.65
CA ALA A 209 -15.01 -17.09 -1.33
C ALA A 209 -15.88 -17.45 -2.56
N ALA A 210 -17.09 -16.88 -2.67
CA ALA A 210 -17.95 -17.05 -3.85
C ALA A 210 -17.66 -16.00 -4.94
N GLY A 211 -16.72 -15.08 -4.70
CA GLY A 211 -16.37 -14.00 -5.62
C GLY A 211 -17.37 -12.84 -5.58
N ASN A 212 -18.19 -12.72 -4.53
CA ASN A 212 -18.98 -11.51 -4.34
C ASN A 212 -18.11 -10.40 -3.76
N VAL A 213 -18.33 -9.19 -4.24
CA VAL A 213 -17.61 -7.98 -3.85
C VAL A 213 -18.50 -7.14 -2.97
N TYR A 214 -17.97 -6.67 -1.85
CA TYR A 214 -18.61 -5.74 -0.93
C TYR A 214 -17.83 -4.44 -0.98
N VAL A 215 -18.45 -3.37 -1.43
CA VAL A 215 -17.84 -2.04 -1.54
C VAL A 215 -18.47 -1.14 -0.51
N THR A 216 -17.66 -0.50 0.32
CA THR A 216 -18.14 0.45 1.34
C THR A 216 -17.64 1.86 1.06
N GLY A 217 -18.41 2.86 1.45
CA GLY A 217 -18.09 4.26 1.21
C GLY A 217 -19.14 5.20 1.76
N THR A 218 -19.16 6.42 1.23
CA THR A 218 -20.16 7.45 1.57
C THR A 218 -21.06 7.73 0.38
N ALA A 219 -22.37 7.75 0.59
CA ALA A 219 -23.36 8.27 -0.33
C ALA A 219 -24.58 8.81 0.45
N ASN A 220 -24.53 10.07 0.88
CA ASN A 220 -25.47 10.66 1.86
C ASN A 220 -25.52 9.90 3.21
N GLY A 221 -24.43 9.23 3.58
CA GLY A 221 -24.32 8.33 4.73
C GLY A 221 -23.39 7.16 4.43
N ALA A 222 -23.06 6.35 5.44
CA ALA A 222 -22.30 5.12 5.21
C ALA A 222 -23.13 4.15 4.34
N THR A 223 -22.55 3.68 3.24
CA THR A 223 -23.22 2.78 2.29
C THR A 223 -22.35 1.56 2.04
N THR A 224 -22.96 0.39 1.96
CA THR A 224 -22.31 -0.83 1.45
C THR A 224 -23.12 -1.37 0.29
N VAL A 225 -22.45 -1.63 -0.83
CA VAL A 225 -23.05 -2.24 -2.02
C VAL A 225 -22.40 -3.58 -2.28
N LYS A 226 -23.23 -4.58 -2.60
CA LYS A 226 -22.78 -5.92 -2.96
C LYS A 226 -22.90 -6.13 -4.47
N TYR A 227 -21.85 -6.66 -5.08
CA TYR A 227 -21.87 -7.21 -6.43
C TYR A 227 -21.62 -8.71 -6.39
N ASN A 228 -22.31 -9.46 -7.23
CA ASN A 228 -21.90 -10.84 -7.51
C ASN A 228 -20.66 -10.86 -8.43
N SER A 229 -20.15 -12.06 -8.72
CA SER A 229 -18.95 -12.24 -9.56
C SER A 229 -19.09 -11.73 -11.01
N SER A 230 -20.33 -11.59 -11.51
CA SER A 230 -20.66 -11.02 -12.82
C SER A 230 -20.91 -9.51 -12.80
N GLY A 231 -20.80 -8.85 -11.63
CA GLY A 231 -21.01 -7.42 -11.47
C GLY A 231 -22.47 -6.99 -11.35
N THR A 232 -23.41 -7.93 -11.15
CA THR A 232 -24.80 -7.60 -10.83
C THR A 232 -24.89 -7.15 -9.39
N GLN A 233 -25.49 -5.98 -9.17
CA GLN A 233 -25.77 -5.48 -7.82
C GLN A 233 -26.86 -6.33 -7.17
N LEU A 234 -26.65 -6.74 -5.91
CA LEU A 234 -27.57 -7.55 -5.11
C LEU A 234 -28.15 -6.76 -3.94
#